data_AF-X1S1Y6-F1
#
_entry.id   AF-X1S1Y6-F1
#
_cell.length_a   1.000
_cell.length_b   1.000
_cell.length_c   1.000
_cell.angle_alpha   90.00
_cell.angle_beta   90.00
_cell.angle_gamma   90.00
#
_symmetry.space_group_name_H-M   'P 1'
#
loop_
_entity.id
_entity.type
_entity.pdbx_description
1 polymer ?
#
loop_
_entity_poly.entity_id
_entity_poly.type
_entity_poly.pdbx_seq_one_letter_code
_entity_poly.pdbx_strand_id
1 'polypeptide(L)' 'MLIIINTVAFLVILYSVSYMKKFTAKSRYYALFLLMRAGMNGVVLTGDLFNLFVFSEIAAISSYALVAFGGEAEELEAS' A
#
# COMPACT_ATOMS: atom_id res chain seq x y z
N MET A 1 -0.53 -16.88 -4.84
CA MET A 1 -0.31 -15.57 -4.17
C MET A 1 -1.13 -14.44 -4.78
N LEU A 2 -1.19 -14.25 -6.10
CA LEU A 2 -1.92 -13.12 -6.72
C LEU A 2 -3.40 -13.03 -6.33
N ILE A 3 -4.11 -14.16 -6.31
CA ILE A 3 -5.53 -14.19 -5.92
C ILE A 3 -5.69 -13.67 -4.49
N ILE A 4 -4.86 -14.16 -3.56
CA ILE A 4 -4.89 -13.75 -2.15
C ILE A 4 -4.65 -12.24 -2.02
N ILE A 5 -3.60 -11.71 -2.65
CA ILE A 5 -3.26 -10.28 -2.60
C ILE A 5 -4.43 -9.43 -3.11
N ASN A 6 -5.04 -9.81 -4.24
CA ASN A 6 -6.12 -9.04 -4.83
C ASN A 6 -7.44 -9.15 -4.06
N THR A 7 -7.76 -10.32 -3.50
CA THR A 7 -8.93 -10.48 -2.63
C THR A 7 -8.79 -9.66 -1.36
N VAL A 8 -7.64 -9.71 -0.69
CA VAL A 8 -7.39 -8.89 0.51
C VAL A 8 -7.42 -7.41 0.16
N ALA A 9 -6.75 -7.00 -0.92
CA ALA A 9 -6.76 -5.60 -1.35
C ALA A 9 -8.18 -5.09 -1.66
N PHE A 10 -9.03 -5.93 -2.25
CA PHE A 10 -10.43 -5.60 -2.52
C PHE A 10 -11.21 -5.36 -1.21
N LEU A 11 -11.06 -6.25 -0.22
CA LEU A 11 -11.70 -6.08 1.10
C LEU A 11 -11.21 -4.80 1.81
N VAL A 12 -9.91 -4.49 1.72
CA VAL A 12 -9.34 -3.28 2.31
C VAL A 12 -9.89 -2.02 1.65
N ILE A 13 -10.06 -1.99 0.32
CA ILE A 13 -10.68 -0.86 -0.38
C ILE A 13 -12.13 -0.67 0.09
N LEU A 14 -12.92 -1.75 0.21
CA LEU A 14 -14.30 -1.66 0.70
C LEU A 14 -14.37 -1.07 2.12
N TYR A 15 -13.49 -1.52 3.01
CA TYR A 15 -13.38 -0.98 4.36
C TYR A 15 -12.94 0.50 4.35
N SER A 16 -11.92 0.83 3.57
CA SER A 16 -11.37 2.17 3.41
C SER A 16 -12.41 3.19 2.95
N VAL A 17 -13.35 2.82 2.08
CA VAL A 17 -14.41 3.73 1.62
C VAL A 17 -15.26 4.24 2.80
N SER A 18 -15.50 3.41 3.82
CA SER A 18 -16.20 3.83 5.02
C SER A 18 -15.29 4.59 5.99
N TYR A 19 -14.08 4.07 6.22
CA TYR A 19 -13.11 4.65 7.16
C TYR A 19 -12.67 6.07 6.76
N MET A 20 -12.32 6.25 5.49
CA MET A 20 -11.79 7.50 4.96
C MET A 20 -12.86 8.58 4.79
N LYS A 21 -14.16 8.31 5.01
CA LYS A 21 -15.21 9.34 4.94
C LYS A 21 -14.95 10.53 5.86
N LYS A 22 -14.28 10.29 7.00
CA LYS A 22 -13.95 11.30 8.00
C LYS A 22 -12.71 12.15 7.65
N PHE A 23 -11.89 11.72 6.68
CA PHE A 23 -10.63 12.36 6.33
C PHE A 23 -10.72 13.09 4.98
N THR A 24 -10.06 14.25 4.88
CA THR A 24 -10.12 15.13 3.70
C THR A 24 -9.20 14.67 2.56
N ALA A 25 -8.09 13.99 2.87
CA ALA A 25 -7.03 13.64 1.92
C ALA A 25 -7.19 12.25 1.25
N LYS A 26 -8.42 11.83 0.93
CA LYS A 26 -8.75 10.48 0.43
C LYS A 26 -7.93 10.04 -0.79
N SER A 27 -7.69 10.96 -1.73
CA SER A 27 -7.00 10.66 -2.99
C SER A 27 -5.55 10.20 -2.80
N ARG A 28 -4.83 10.81 -1.84
CA ARG A 28 -3.43 10.46 -1.55
C ARG A 28 -3.30 9.06 -0.96
N TYR A 29 -4.18 8.71 -0.02
CA TYR A 29 -4.26 7.35 0.53
C TYR A 29 -4.51 6.30 -0.55
N TYR A 30 -5.50 6.51 -1.43
CA TYR A 30 -5.79 5.54 -2.49
C TYR A 30 -4.64 5.42 -3.50
N ALA A 31 -3.93 6.51 -3.80
CA ALA A 31 -2.75 6.47 -4.65
C ALA A 31 -1.63 5.61 -4.02
N LEU A 32 -1.30 5.83 -2.75
CA LEU A 32 -0.30 5.05 -2.02
C LEU A 32 -0.70 3.58 -1.87
N PHE A 33 -1.98 3.32 -1.60
CA PHE A 33 -2.52 1.96 -1.49
C PHE A 33 -2.43 1.20 -2.81
N LEU A 34 -2.77 1.85 -3.94
CA LEU A 34 -2.64 1.24 -5.26
C LEU A 34 -1.17 1.00 -5.64
N LEU A 35 -0.26 1.90 -5.25
CA LEU A 35 1.18 1.73 -5.44
C LEU A 35 1.71 0.53 -4.65
N MET A 36 1.32 0.39 -3.38
CA MET A 36 1.66 -0.77 -2.55
C MET A 36 1.14 -2.08 -3.17
N ARG A 37 -0.13 -2.10 -3.60
CA ARG A 37 -0.73 -3.26 -4.28
C ARG A 37 0.02 -3.60 -5.56
N ALA A 38 0.43 -2.60 -6.35
CA ALA A 38 1.20 -2.81 -7.57
C ALA A 38 2.57 -3.43 -7.27
N GLY A 39 3.28 -2.93 -6.24
CA GLY A 39 4.53 -3.52 -5.75
C GLY A 39 4.37 -4.98 -5.35
N MET A 40 3.36 -5.30 -4.53
CA MET A 40 3.11 -6.69 -4.12
C MET A 40 2.76 -7.63 -5.29
N ASN A 41 2.02 -7.16 -6.29
CA ASN A 41 1.75 -7.97 -7.49
C ASN A 41 3.03 -8.14 -8.34
N GLY A 42 3.87 -7.10 -8.44
CA GLY A 42 5.15 -7.14 -9.13
C GLY A 42 6.14 -8.16 -8.52
N VAL A 43 6.24 -8.21 -7.19
CA VAL A 43 7.07 -9.20 -6.47
C VAL A 43 6.66 -10.63 -6.81
N VAL A 44 5.36 -10.89 -7.01
CA VAL A 44 4.86 -12.24 -7.30
C VAL A 44 4.98 -12.61 -8.78
N LEU A 45 4.93 -11.62 -9.68
CA LEU A 45 4.96 -11.84 -11.13
C LEU A 45 6.37 -11.87 -11.71
N THR A 46 7.35 -11.31 -11.00
CA THR A 46 8.73 -11.24 -11.48
C THR A 46 9.41 -12.61 -11.51
N GLY A 47 10.36 -12.78 -12.44
CA GLY A 47 11.15 -13.99 -12.61
C GLY A 47 12.65 -13.79 -12.36
N ASP A 48 13.07 -12.59 -11.96
CA ASP A 48 14.47 -12.23 -11.74
C ASP A 48 14.67 -11.45 -10.44
N LEU A 49 15.89 -11.55 -9.89
CA LEU A 49 16.21 -10.96 -8.58
C LEU A 49 16.23 -9.43 -8.57
N PHE A 50 16.54 -8.81 -9.71
CA PHE A 50 16.61 -7.34 -9.80
C PHE A 50 15.21 -6.73 -9.70
N ASN A 51 14.28 -7.20 -10.53
CA ASN A 51 12.90 -6.73 -10.49
C ASN A 51 12.22 -7.11 -9.17
N LEU A 52 12.54 -8.26 -8.57
CA LEU A 52 12.08 -8.61 -7.23
C LEU A 52 12.49 -7.58 -6.19
N PHE A 53 13.76 -7.16 -6.19
CA PHE A 53 14.25 -6.11 -5.30
C PHE A 53 13.52 -4.78 -5.54
N VAL A 54 13.41 -4.35 -6.80
CA VAL A 54 12.73 -3.09 -7.15
C VAL A 54 11.27 -3.08 -6.68
N PHE A 55 10.52 -4.15 -6.92
CA PHE A 55 9.13 -4.24 -6.48
C PHE A 55 8.98 -4.35 -4.96
N SER A 56 9.95 -4.99 -4.29
CA SER A 56 10.01 -5.03 -2.82
C SER A 56 10.21 -3.64 -2.23
N GLU A 57 11.13 -2.85 -2.79
CA GLU A 57 11.38 -1.46 -2.36
C GLU A 57 10.17 -0.56 -2.61
N ILE A 58 9.51 -0.70 -3.77
CA ILE A 58 8.26 0.04 -4.05
C ILE A 58 7.19 -0.29 -3.02
N ALA A 59 7.03 -1.56 -2.65
CA ALA A 59 6.08 -1.98 -1.63
C ALA A 59 6.46 -1.42 -0.24
N ALA A 60 7.74 -1.44 0.13
CA ALA A 60 8.23 -0.91 1.40
C ALA A 60 8.00 0.61 1.52
N ILE A 61 8.43 1.39 0.53
CA ILE A 61 8.26 2.85 0.51
C ILE A 61 6.78 3.23 0.56
N SER A 62 5.94 2.52 -0.19
CA SER A 62 4.48 2.76 -0.17
C SER A 62 3.87 2.44 1.19
N SER A 63 4.33 1.38 1.86
CA SER A 63 3.88 1.00 3.21
C SER A 63 4.29 2.07 4.23
N TYR A 64 5.54 2.53 4.21
CA TYR A 64 6.01 3.60 5.08
C TYR A 64 5.21 4.89 4.89
N ALA A 65 4.97 5.29 3.64
CA ALA A 65 4.14 6.45 3.34
C ALA A 65 2.67 6.30 3.79
N LEU A 66 2.14 5.06 3.85
CA LEU A 66 0.80 4.77 4.37
C LEU A 66 0.75 4.85 5.90
N VAL A 67 1.80 4.43 6.60
CA VAL A 67 1.89 4.55 8.08
C VAL A 67 1.99 6.03 8.46
N ALA A 68 2.84 6.80 7.78
CA ALA A 68 3.00 8.24 7.99
C ALA A 68 1.78 9.09 7.58
N PHE A 69 0.73 8.49 6.99
CA PHE A 69 -0.35 9.23 6.34
C PHE A 69 -1.23 10.03 7.32
N GLY A 70 -1.42 9.59 8.56
CA GLY A 70 -2.26 10.32 9.52
C GLY A 70 -1.57 11.59 10.06
N GLY A 71 -0.24 11.71 9.91
CA GLY A 71 0.53 12.91 10.21
C GLY A 71 0.72 13.22 11.70
N GLU A 72 0.36 12.29 12.59
CA GLU A 72 0.65 12.43 14.02
C GLU A 72 2.11 12.07 14.32
N ALA A 73 2.70 12.65 15.38
CA ALA A 73 4.11 12.43 15.73
C ALA A 73 4.41 10.94 15.97
N GLU A 74 3.49 10.22 16.59
CA GLU A 74 3.58 8.78 16.84
C GLU A 74 3.62 7.97 15.52
N GLU A 75 2.83 8.37 14.52
CA GLU A 75 2.75 7.69 13.23
C GLU A 75 4.00 7.93 12.38
N LEU A 76 4.65 9.07 12.55
CA LEU A 76 5.93 9.40 11.91
C LEU A 76 7.10 8.65 12.55
N GLU A 77 7.07 8.42 13.87
CA GLU A 77 8.06 7.60 14.58
C GLU A 77 7.91 6.10 14.28
N ALA A 78 6.70 5.65 13.97
CA ALA A 78 6.41 4.26 13.60
C ALA A 78 6.70 3.93 12.12
N SER A 79 6.98 4.95 11.30
CA SER A 79 7.31 4.84 9.87
C SER A 79 8.82 4.72 9.61
#